data_AF-A0A2M7SS40-F1
#
_entry.id   AF-A0A2M7SS40-F1
#
_cell.length_a   1.000
_cell.length_b   1.000
_cell.length_c   1.000
_cell.angle_alpha   90.00
_cell.angle_beta   90.00
_cell.angle_gamma   90.00
#
_symmetry.space_group_name_H-M   'P 1'
#
loop_
_entity.id
_entity.type
_entity.pdbx_description
1 polymer ?
#
loop_
_entity_poly.entity_id
_entity_poly.type
_entity_poly.pdbx_seq_one_letter_code
_entity_poly.pdbx_strand_id
1 'polypeptide(L)'
;MEFLLEQIQSLPAYQALLASLKSGKSQPGLALPRAARLPVLAALHADLNQPIVLVTDRANHALALHDELAFWSPSAQRYSFSEPNPLFYEEAAW
;
A
#
# COMPACT_ATOMS: atom_id res chain seq x y z
N MET A 1 5.48 -8.66 13.89
CA MET A 1 4.14 -8.23 13.44
C MET A 1 3.36 -9.33 12.72
N GLU A 2 3.97 -10.49 12.45
CA GLU A 2 3.29 -11.69 11.91
C GLU A 2 1.89 -11.89 12.51
N PHE A 3 1.81 -11.93 13.84
CA PHE A 3 0.56 -12.14 14.56
C PHE A 3 -0.55 -11.16 14.16
N LEU A 4 -0.26 -9.85 14.01
CA LEU A 4 -1.30 -8.89 13.62
C LEU A 4 -1.75 -9.11 12.17
N LEU A 5 -0.82 -9.47 11.28
CA LEU A 5 -1.17 -9.78 9.90
C LEU A 5 -2.04 -11.04 9.83
N GLU A 6 -1.71 -12.08 10.60
CA GLU A 6 -2.52 -13.29 10.72
C GLU A 6 -3.93 -12.97 11.25
N GLN A 7 -4.04 -12.09 12.25
CA GLN A 7 -5.34 -11.64 12.74
C GLN A 7 -6.16 -10.94 11.64
N ILE A 8 -5.54 -10.05 10.86
CA ILE A 8 -6.20 -9.40 9.72
C ILE A 8 -6.64 -10.43 8.69
N GLN A 9 -5.78 -11.40 8.35
CA GLN A 9 -6.06 -12.45 7.37
C GLN A 9 -7.21 -13.38 7.80
N SER A 10 -7.38 -13.56 9.11
CA SER A 10 -8.49 -14.35 9.68
C SER A 10 -9.85 -13.64 9.62
N LEU A 11 -9.89 -12.31 9.39
CA LEU A 11 -11.16 -11.57 9.37
C LEU A 11 -12.00 -11.96 8.14
N PRO A 12 -13.29 -12.32 8.32
CA PRO A 12 -14.16 -12.66 7.19
C PRO A 12 -14.29 -11.52 6.16
N ALA A 13 -14.29 -10.27 6.63
CA ALA A 13 -14.34 -9.09 5.78
C ALA A 13 -13.08 -8.97 4.89
N TYR A 14 -11.91 -9.31 5.43
CA TYR A 14 -10.66 -9.34 4.66
C TYR A 14 -10.67 -10.45 3.61
N GLN A 15 -11.14 -11.65 3.96
CA GLN A 15 -11.24 -12.77 3.02
C GLN A 15 -12.22 -12.47 1.87
N ALA A 16 -13.35 -11.83 2.17
CA ALA A 16 -14.30 -11.38 1.16
C ALA A 16 -13.68 -10.33 0.22
N LEU A 17 -12.92 -9.37 0.77
CA LEU A 17 -12.16 -8.39 0.00
C LEU A 17 -11.15 -9.07 -0.93
N LEU A 18 -10.35 -10.00 -0.39
CA LEU A 18 -9.33 -10.73 -1.13
C LEU A 18 -9.94 -11.52 -2.29
N ALA A 19 -11.04 -12.24 -2.06
CA ALA A 19 -11.75 -12.97 -3.11
C ALA A 19 -12.28 -12.03 -4.21
N SER A 20 -12.82 -10.88 -3.82
CA SER A 20 -13.33 -9.89 -4.77
C SER A 20 -12.22 -9.30 -5.64
N LEU A 21 -11.08 -8.94 -5.03
CA LEU A 21 -9.90 -8.47 -5.75
C LEU A 21 -9.34 -9.52 -6.71
N LYS A 22 -9.24 -10.79 -6.28
CA LYS A 22 -8.82 -11.92 -7.14
C LYS A 22 -9.76 -12.13 -8.34
N SER A 23 -11.03 -11.77 -8.22
CA SER A 23 -12.00 -11.79 -9.33
C SER A 23 -11.93 -10.58 -10.27
N GLY A 24 -10.99 -9.66 -10.06
CA GLY A 24 -10.83 -8.45 -10.88
C GLY A 24 -11.89 -7.38 -10.65
N LYS A 25 -12.70 -7.50 -9.59
CA LYS A 25 -13.76 -6.53 -9.28
C LYS A 25 -13.17 -5.30 -8.59
N SER A 26 -13.45 -4.12 -9.13
CA SER A 26 -13.13 -2.86 -8.46
C SER A 26 -13.86 -2.77 -7.11
N GLN A 27 -13.14 -2.27 -6.09
CA GLN A 27 -13.67 -2.15 -4.73
C GLN A 27 -13.95 -0.68 -4.41
N PRO A 28 -15.06 -0.39 -3.72
CA PRO A 28 -15.27 0.95 -3.18
C PRO A 28 -14.22 1.27 -2.10
N GLY A 29 -14.15 2.53 -1.70
CA GLY A 29 -13.29 2.94 -0.59
C GLY A 29 -13.59 2.15 0.69
N LEU A 30 -12.57 1.52 1.26
CA LEU A 30 -12.69 0.61 2.42
C LEU A 30 -12.88 1.32 3.77
N ALA A 31 -12.87 2.66 3.80
CA ALA A 31 -12.99 3.49 5.00
C ALA A 31 -12.04 3.09 6.16
N LEU A 32 -10.85 2.56 5.83
CA LEU A 32 -9.91 2.07 6.83
C LEU A 32 -9.36 3.19 7.72
N PRO A 33 -9.29 2.97 9.05
CA PRO A 33 -8.53 3.82 9.96
C PRO A 33 -7.08 3.95 9.49
N ARG A 34 -6.46 5.11 9.70
CA ARG A 34 -5.08 5.39 9.23
C ARG A 34 -4.09 4.29 9.66
N ALA A 35 -4.15 3.88 10.93
CA ALA A 35 -3.27 2.86 11.49
C ALA A 35 -3.47 1.46 10.88
N ALA A 36 -4.61 1.19 10.24
CA ALA A 36 -4.90 -0.11 9.63
C ALA A 36 -4.46 -0.19 8.16
N ARG A 37 -4.16 0.94 7.50
CA ARG A 37 -3.91 0.98 6.05
C ARG A 37 -2.69 0.18 5.62
N LEU A 38 -1.54 0.41 6.26
CA LEU A 38 -0.31 -0.32 5.94
C LEU A 38 -0.35 -1.81 6.35
N PRO A 39 -0.89 -2.20 7.52
CA PRO A 39 -1.07 -3.61 7.85
C PRO A 39 -1.95 -4.35 6.82
N VAL A 40 -3.07 -3.76 6.43
CA VAL A 40 -3.98 -4.35 5.44
C VAL A 40 -3.30 -4.40 4.07
N LEU A 41 -2.57 -3.35 3.67
CA LEU A 41 -1.78 -3.34 2.44
C LEU A 41 -0.73 -4.47 2.43
N ALA A 42 0.00 -4.65 3.52
CA ALA A 42 1.02 -5.68 3.65
C ALA A 42 0.41 -7.09 3.55
N ALA A 43 -0.71 -7.33 4.22
CA ALA A 43 -1.46 -8.59 4.11
C ALA A 43 -1.93 -8.82 2.66
N LEU A 44 -2.52 -7.81 2.01
CA LEU A 44 -2.96 -7.90 0.62
C LEU A 44 -1.80 -8.19 -0.33
N HIS A 45 -0.66 -7.52 -0.16
CA HIS A 45 0.53 -7.75 -0.99
C HIS A 45 1.02 -9.20 -0.86
N ALA A 46 1.08 -9.72 0.37
CA ALA A 46 1.46 -11.11 0.63
C ALA A 46 0.48 -12.13 0.00
N ASP A 47 -0.83 -11.92 0.14
CA ASP A 47 -1.85 -12.89 -0.28
C ASP A 47 -2.24 -12.83 -1.75
N LEU A 48 -2.07 -11.64 -2.38
CA LEU A 48 -2.24 -11.47 -3.82
C LEU A 48 -0.97 -11.86 -4.57
N ASN A 49 0.21 -11.67 -3.96
CA ASN A 49 1.51 -11.85 -4.60
C ASN A 49 1.60 -11.09 -5.94
N GLN A 50 1.13 -9.84 -5.94
CA GLN A 50 1.08 -8.96 -7.10
C GLN A 50 1.66 -7.59 -6.74
N PRO A 51 2.29 -6.89 -7.70
CA PRO A 51 2.75 -5.52 -7.46
C PRO A 51 1.58 -4.60 -7.10
N ILE A 52 1.75 -3.79 -6.06
CA ILE A 52 0.76 -2.78 -5.66
C ILE A 52 1.37 -1.38 -5.81
N VAL A 53 0.65 -0.50 -6.50
CA VAL A 53 0.98 0.93 -6.57
C VAL A 53 0.22 1.64 -5.45
N LEU A 54 0.95 2.13 -4.46
CA LEU A 54 0.40 2.93 -3.37
C LEU A 54 0.46 4.42 -3.75
N VAL A 55 -0.71 5.04 -3.94
CA VAL A 55 -0.82 6.46 -4.26
C VAL A 55 -1.08 7.28 -3.00
N THR A 56 -0.39 8.41 -2.87
CA THR A 56 -0.55 9.35 -1.76
C THR A 56 -0.73 10.77 -2.31
N ASP A 57 -1.18 11.69 -1.46
CA ASP A 57 -1.45 13.08 -1.82
C ASP A 57 -0.21 13.98 -1.85
N ARG A 58 0.88 13.58 -1.17
CA ARG A 58 2.11 14.39 -1.02
C ARG A 58 3.35 13.52 -0.96
N ALA A 59 4.46 13.98 -1.54
CA ALA A 59 5.74 13.29 -1.52
C ALA A 59 6.23 12.93 -0.10
N ASN A 60 6.08 13.85 0.87
CA ASN A 60 6.47 13.59 2.26
C ASN A 60 5.65 12.45 2.90
N HIS A 61 4.38 12.29 2.53
CA HIS A 61 3.57 11.16 2.98
C HIS A 61 4.02 9.87 2.32
N ALA A 62 4.35 9.88 1.02
CA ALA A 62 4.92 8.72 0.34
C ALA A 62 6.19 8.23 1.03
N LEU A 63 7.11 9.14 1.38
CA LEU A 63 8.36 8.79 2.06
C LEU A 63 8.10 8.20 3.46
N ALA A 64 7.24 8.83 4.27
CA ALA A 64 6.91 8.32 5.60
C ALA A 64 6.26 6.93 5.56
N LEU A 65 5.33 6.71 4.62
CA LEU A 65 4.72 5.39 4.43
C LEU A 65 5.70 4.36 3.87
N HIS A 66 6.66 4.77 3.04
CA HIS A 66 7.71 3.89 2.53
C HIS A 66 8.55 3.31 3.67
N ASP A 67 8.97 4.18 4.60
CA ASP A 67 9.75 3.78 5.77
C ASP A 67 8.92 2.90 6.72
N GLU A 68 7.67 3.29 7.01
CA GLU A 68 6.80 2.52 7.90
C GLU A 68 6.45 1.14 7.29
N LEU A 69 6.28 1.05 5.97
CA LEU A 69 5.97 -0.22 5.29
C LEU A 69 7.10 -1.24 5.42
N ALA A 70 8.36 -0.80 5.58
CA ALA A 70 9.48 -1.70 5.83
C ALA A 70 9.33 -2.50 7.14
N PHE A 71 8.59 -1.96 8.11
CA PHE A 71 8.26 -2.66 9.35
C PHE A 71 7.20 -3.76 9.15
N TRP A 72 6.23 -3.51 8.26
CA TRP A 72 5.11 -4.42 8.00
C TRP A 72 5.46 -5.53 7.00
N SER A 73 6.34 -5.26 6.05
CA SER A 73 6.76 -6.22 5.03
C SER A 73 8.27 -6.12 4.77
N PRO A 74 9.11 -6.63 5.70
CA PRO A 74 10.57 -6.42 5.65
C PRO A 74 11.21 -6.97 4.37
N SER A 75 10.72 -8.12 3.90
CA SER A 75 11.21 -8.83 2.72
C SER A 75 10.63 -8.32 1.39
N ALA A 76 9.56 -7.51 1.40
CA ALA A 76 8.99 -7.01 0.17
C ALA A 76 9.91 -5.95 -0.45
N GLN A 77 10.12 -6.06 -1.76
CA GLN A 77 10.80 -5.02 -2.51
C GLN A 77 9.89 -3.79 -2.59
N ARG A 78 10.42 -2.62 -2.20
CA ARG A 78 9.71 -1.34 -2.23
C ARG A 78 10.46 -0.37 -3.13
N TYR A 79 9.74 0.35 -3.97
CA TYR A 79 10.29 1.36 -4.86
C TYR A 79 9.64 2.72 -4.56
N SER A 80 10.44 3.79 -4.60
CA SER A 80 9.92 5.16 -4.51
C SER A 80 9.93 5.78 -5.90
N PHE A 81 8.80 6.35 -6.29
CA PHE A 81 8.64 7.10 -7.53
C PHE A 81 8.49 8.57 -7.17
N SER A 82 9.62 9.24 -7.01
CA SER A 82 9.66 10.66 -6.66
C SER A 82 9.06 11.50 -7.78
N GLU A 83 8.39 12.59 -7.40
CA GLU A 83 8.00 13.62 -8.35
C GLU A 83 9.25 14.27 -8.98
N PRO A 84 9.17 14.71 -10.25
CA PRO A 84 10.26 15.49 -10.84
C PRO A 84 10.49 16.77 -10.04
N ASN A 85 11.75 17.11 -9.78
CA ASN A 85 12.13 18.38 -9.13
C ASN A 85 11.62 19.64 -9.85
N PRO A 86 11.70 19.74 -11.20
CA PRO A 86 11.18 20.92 -11.87
C PRO A 86 9.65 20.93 -11.87
N LEU A 87 9.08 22.12 -11.65
CA LEU A 87 7.65 22.33 -11.88
C LEU A 87 7.32 22.16 -13.37
N PHE A 88 6.03 21.91 -13.65
CA PHE A 88 5.55 21.93 -15.03
C PHE A 88 5.94 23.27 -15.70
N TYR A 89 6.62 23.16 -16.83
CA TYR A 89 7.13 24.29 -17.64
C TYR A 89 8.25 25.12 -17.01
N GLU A 90 8.88 24.64 -15.95
CA GLU A 90 10.11 25.25 -15.45
C GLU A 90 11.28 24.92 -16.38
N GLU A 91 12.03 25.95 -16.77
CA GLU A 91 13.25 25.80 -17.58
C GLU A 91 14.43 25.41 -16.68
N ALA A 92 14.38 24.18 -16.16
CA ALA A 92 15.45 23.55 -15.39
C ALA A 92 15.82 22.19 -16.02
N ALA A 93 16.89 21.55 -15.54
CA ALA A 93 17.31 20.22 -16.01
C ALA A 93 16.40 19.13 -15.43
N TRP A 94 15.98 18.18 -16.28
CA TRP A 94 15.02 17.12 -15.96
C TRP A 94 15.76 15.84 -15.56
#